data_AF-A0A2N2C2L9-F1
#
_entry.id   AF-A0A2N2C2L9-F1
#
_cell.length_a   1.000
_cell.length_b   1.000
_cell.length_c   1.000
_cell.angle_alpha   90.00
_cell.angle_beta   90.00
_cell.angle_gamma   90.00
#
_symmetry.space_group_name_H-M   'P 1'
#
loop_
_entity.id
_entity.type
_entity.pdbx_description
1 polymer ?
#
loop_
_entity_poly.entity_id
_entity_poly.type
_entity_poly.pdbx_seq_one_letter_code
_entity_poly.pdbx_strand_id
1 'polypeptide(L)'
;AGNHAHYYPGHGKVTIKLVVDKHSKVILGAQLIGAVGTALRVNPFVVAIATKMTASEFGGLDFGYAPPFASTWDVMHIAANAVKE
;
A
#
# COMPACT_ATOMS: atom_id res chain seq x y z
N ALA A 1 -2.05 8.86 -0.93
CA ALA A 1 -0.70 9.35 -1.30
C ALA A 1 -0.59 9.42 -2.83
N GLY A 2 0.57 9.78 -3.37
CA GLY A 2 0.84 9.70 -4.81
C GLY A 2 0.90 8.25 -5.31
N ASN A 3 0.64 8.03 -6.61
CA ASN A 3 0.88 6.75 -7.28
C ASN A 3 2.36 6.50 -7.63
N HIS A 4 3.17 7.56 -7.74
CA HIS A 4 4.61 7.48 -8.00
C HIS A 4 5.31 8.79 -7.59
N ALA A 5 6.57 9.00 -8.00
CA ALA A 5 7.31 10.21 -7.65
C ALA A 5 6.62 11.50 -8.13
N HIS A 6 6.45 12.47 -7.24
CA HIS A 6 5.70 13.71 -7.49
C HIS A 6 6.28 14.59 -8.62
N TYR A 7 7.58 14.50 -8.87
CA TYR A 7 8.26 15.24 -9.92
C TYR A 7 8.18 14.56 -11.30
N TYR A 8 7.73 13.31 -11.37
CA TYR A 8 7.62 12.57 -12.62
C TYR A 8 6.23 12.81 -13.27
N PRO A 9 6.13 13.00 -14.60
CA PRO A 9 4.87 13.30 -15.27
C PRO A 9 3.73 12.31 -14.98
N GLY A 10 2.48 12.77 -15.04
CA GLY A 10 1.29 11.92 -14.88
C GLY A 10 1.00 11.48 -13.43
N HIS A 11 1.57 12.17 -12.44
CA HIS A 11 1.34 11.90 -11.03
C HIS A 11 -0.15 12.04 -10.66
N GLY A 12 -0.66 11.05 -9.92
CA GLY A 12 -2.05 10.96 -9.50
C GLY A 12 -2.20 10.54 -8.05
N LYS A 13 -3.37 10.81 -7.47
CA LYS A 13 -3.68 10.38 -6.10
C LYS A 13 -4.19 8.94 -6.07
N VAL A 14 -3.75 8.21 -5.06
CA VAL A 14 -4.27 6.89 -4.68
C VAL A 14 -4.74 6.98 -3.22
N THR A 15 -5.95 6.49 -2.99
CA THR A 15 -6.55 6.32 -1.66
C THR A 15 -6.64 4.84 -1.38
N ILE A 16 -6.16 4.44 -0.19
CA ILE A 16 -6.26 3.06 0.29
C ILE A 16 -7.06 3.09 1.59
N LYS A 17 -8.07 2.23 1.69
CA LYS A 17 -8.72 1.87 2.94
C LYS A 17 -8.25 0.47 3.32
N LEU A 18 -7.52 0.38 4.42
CA LEU A 18 -7.01 -0.87 4.97
C LEU A 18 -7.94 -1.33 6.11
N VAL A 19 -8.31 -2.61 6.11
CA VAL A 19 -9.10 -3.24 7.16
C VAL A 19 -8.21 -4.27 7.84
N VAL A 20 -8.07 -4.15 9.15
CA VAL A 20 -7.24 -5.02 9.97
C VAL A 20 -8.04 -5.57 11.14
N ASP A 21 -7.62 -6.73 11.63
CA ASP A 21 -8.09 -7.23 12.92
C ASP A 21 -7.63 -6.29 14.04
N LYS A 22 -8.53 -5.96 14.98
CA LYS A 22 -8.25 -4.94 16.01
C LYS A 22 -7.12 -5.34 16.95
N HIS A 23 -6.98 -6.64 17.24
CA HIS A 23 -6.09 -7.15 18.28
C HIS A 23 -4.75 -7.59 17.68
N SER A 24 -4.80 -8.46 16.67
CA SER A 24 -3.62 -9.02 16.02
C SER A 24 -3.02 -8.11 14.94
N LYS A 25 -3.77 -7.09 14.49
CA LYS A 25 -3.40 -6.21 13.38
C LYS A 25 -3.17 -6.93 12.04
N VAL A 26 -3.59 -8.20 11.95
CA VAL A 26 -3.58 -8.96 10.69
C VAL A 26 -4.44 -8.24 9.67
N ILE A 27 -3.93 -8.11 8.44
CA ILE A 27 -4.67 -7.50 7.34
C ILE A 27 -5.81 -8.42 6.92
N LEU A 28 -7.04 -7.92 6.99
CA LEU A 28 -8.27 -8.63 6.60
C LEU A 28 -8.74 -8.23 5.20
N GLY A 29 -8.37 -7.03 4.74
CA GLY A 29 -8.77 -6.54 3.43
C GLY A 29 -8.20 -5.17 3.11
N ALA A 30 -8.16 -4.84 1.82
CA ALA A 30 -7.78 -3.51 1.33
C ALA A 30 -8.69 -3.09 0.18
N GLN A 31 -9.05 -1.81 0.13
CA GLN A 31 -9.78 -1.19 -0.97
C GLN A 31 -8.94 -0.04 -1.51
N LEU A 32 -8.70 -0.01 -2.82
CA LEU A 32 -7.85 0.98 -3.46
C LEU A 32 -8.64 1.73 -4.54
N ILE A 33 -8.53 3.05 -4.56
CA ILE A 33 -9.12 3.92 -5.59
C ILE A 33 -8.06 4.92 -6.06
N GLY A 34 -7.91 5.05 -7.38
CA GLY A 34 -6.96 5.95 -8.01
C GLY A 34 -6.87 5.68 -9.51
N ALA A 35 -6.20 6.57 -10.25
CA ALA A 35 -6.08 6.47 -11.69
C ALA A 35 -5.02 5.42 -12.10
N VAL A 36 -3.78 5.86 -12.35
CA VAL A 36 -2.72 5.02 -12.91
C VAL A 36 -2.02 4.22 -11.80
N GLY A 37 -1.78 2.93 -12.04
CA GLY A 37 -0.99 2.06 -11.16
C GLY A 37 -1.71 1.56 -9.90
N THR A 38 -3.01 1.82 -9.77
CA THR A 38 -3.80 1.40 -8.59
C THR A 38 -4.13 -0.08 -8.63
N ALA A 39 -4.53 -0.61 -9.80
CA ALA A 39 -4.95 -2.01 -9.93
C ALA A 39 -3.83 -3.00 -9.56
N LEU A 40 -2.59 -2.76 -10.01
CA LEU A 40 -1.47 -3.67 -9.73
C LEU A 40 -1.09 -3.72 -8.24
N ARG A 41 -1.34 -2.63 -7.50
CA ARG A 41 -1.08 -2.55 -6.06
C ARG A 41 -2.03 -3.40 -5.21
N VAL A 42 -3.07 -4.00 -5.81
CA VAL A 42 -3.90 -4.98 -5.08
C VAL A 42 -3.12 -6.26 -4.78
N ASN A 43 -2.17 -6.64 -5.65
CA ASN A 43 -1.50 -7.95 -5.58
C ASN A 43 -0.67 -8.13 -4.29
N PRO A 44 0.12 -7.16 -3.81
CA PRO A 44 0.79 -7.28 -2.51
C PRO A 44 -0.18 -7.51 -1.34
N PHE A 45 -1.35 -6.86 -1.35
CA PHE A 45 -2.36 -7.09 -0.31
C PHE A 45 -2.98 -8.49 -0.39
N VAL A 46 -3.13 -9.06 -1.59
CA VAL A 46 -3.56 -10.46 -1.76
C VAL A 46 -2.58 -11.40 -1.07
N VAL A 47 -1.27 -11.21 -1.28
CA VAL A 47 -0.24 -12.02 -0.62
C VAL A 47 -0.30 -11.82 0.89
N ALA A 48 -0.35 -10.57 1.36
CA ALA A 48 -0.43 -10.24 2.78
C ALA A 48 -1.60 -10.92 3.50
N ILE A 49 -2.79 -10.91 2.88
CA ILE A 49 -3.98 -11.56 3.41
C ILE A 49 -3.81 -13.09 3.38
N ALA A 50 -3.31 -13.65 2.28
CA ALA A 50 -3.12 -15.09 2.14
C ALA A 50 -2.13 -15.66 3.17
N THR A 51 -1.12 -14.89 3.56
CA THR A 51 -0.12 -15.27 4.56
C THR A 51 -0.40 -14.73 5.96
N LYS A 52 -1.56 -14.09 6.18
CA LYS A 52 -1.97 -13.50 7.46
C LYS A 52 -0.94 -12.49 8.04
N MET A 53 -0.30 -11.69 7.18
CA MET A 53 0.62 -10.64 7.64
C MET A 53 -0.10 -9.60 8.48
N THR A 54 0.58 -9.15 9.53
CA THR A 54 0.23 -7.94 10.26
C THR A 54 0.51 -6.68 9.42
N ALA A 55 -0.16 -5.57 9.75
CA ALA A 55 0.11 -4.28 9.13
C ALA A 55 1.59 -3.85 9.29
N SER A 56 2.22 -4.12 10.43
CA SER A 56 3.62 -3.79 10.66
C SER A 56 4.57 -4.61 9.78
N GLU A 57 4.33 -5.92 9.62
CA GLU A 57 5.14 -6.77 8.74
C GLU A 57 5.01 -6.32 7.28
N PHE A 58 3.78 -6.05 6.83
CA PHE A 58 3.52 -5.55 5.48
C PHE A 58 4.17 -4.17 5.24
N GLY A 59 4.14 -3.28 6.24
CA GLY A 59 4.81 -1.98 6.19
C GLY A 59 6.34 -2.06 6.16
N GLY A 60 6.92 -3.20 6.54
CA GLY A 60 8.36 -3.48 6.48
C GLY A 60 8.83 -4.20 5.21
N LEU A 61 7.93 -4.48 4.26
CA LEU A 61 8.31 -5.10 2.98
C LEU A 61 9.12 -4.14 2.10
N ASP A 62 10.10 -4.67 1.38
CA ASP A 62 10.93 -3.88 0.47
C ASP A 62 10.31 -3.84 -0.94
N PHE A 63 9.42 -2.88 -1.18
CA PHE A 63 8.82 -2.70 -2.50
C PHE A 63 9.79 -2.00 -3.47
N GLY A 64 9.87 -2.54 -4.68
CA GLY A 64 10.65 -1.92 -5.76
C GLY A 64 10.22 -0.49 -6.05
N TYR A 65 11.21 0.39 -6.22
CA TYR A 65 11.00 1.80 -6.51
C TYR A 65 11.69 2.23 -7.82
N ALA A 66 10.95 2.97 -8.63
CA ALA A 66 11.52 3.87 -9.63
C ALA A 66 10.55 5.04 -9.86
N PRO A 67 11.04 6.24 -10.26
CA PRO A 67 10.21 7.43 -10.45
C PRO A 67 8.92 7.26 -11.26
N PRO A 68 8.89 6.47 -12.37
CA PRO A 68 7.65 6.24 -13.13
C PRO A 68 6.64 5.27 -12.49
N PHE A 69 7.03 4.51 -11.45
CA PHE A 69 6.24 3.38 -10.95
C PHE A 69 5.79 3.54 -9.49
N ALA A 70 6.66 4.09 -8.64
CA ALA A 70 6.43 4.21 -7.21
C ALA A 70 7.19 5.41 -6.63
N SER A 71 6.83 5.81 -5.42
CA SER A 71 7.61 6.73 -4.59
C SER A 71 8.53 5.96 -3.65
N THR A 72 9.52 6.63 -3.06
CA THR A 72 10.41 6.04 -2.03
C THR A 72 9.61 5.39 -0.89
N TRP A 73 8.54 6.07 -0.47
CA TRP A 73 7.48 5.49 0.34
C TRP A 73 6.29 5.19 -0.55
N ASP A 74 6.15 3.95 -1.03
CA ASP A 74 4.94 3.55 -1.74
C ASP A 74 3.68 3.83 -0.89
N VAL A 75 2.56 4.14 -1.55
CA VAL A 75 1.26 4.36 -0.89
C VAL A 75 0.82 3.19 -0.02
N MET A 76 1.27 1.96 -0.33
CA MET A 76 1.04 0.78 0.48
C MET A 76 1.72 0.86 1.85
N HIS A 77 2.96 1.35 1.93
CA HIS A 77 3.64 1.59 3.21
C HIS A 77 2.91 2.64 4.05
N ILE A 78 2.46 3.73 3.40
CA ILE A 78 1.75 4.81 4.08
C ILE A 78 0.43 4.30 4.66
N ALA A 79 -0.29 3.45 3.93
CA ALA A 79 -1.52 2.84 4.41
C ALA A 79 -1.28 1.88 5.60
N ALA A 80 -0.21 1.09 5.55
CA ALA A 80 0.18 0.18 6.62
C ALA A 80 0.55 0.94 7.91
N ASN A 81 1.41 1.96 7.79
CA ASN A 81 1.88 2.79 8.91
C ASN A 81 0.77 3.64 9.56
N ALA A 82 -0.36 3.83 8.88
CA ALA A 82 -1.53 4.50 9.45
C ALA A 82 -2.26 3.62 10.49
N VAL A 83 -2.03 2.31 10.50
CA VAL A 83 -2.52 1.41 11.53
C VAL A 83 -1.71 1.65 12.79
N LYS A 84 -2.35 2.22 13.82
CA LYS A 84 -1.72 2.42 15.13
C LYS A 84 -1.68 1.09 15.90
N GLU A 85 -0.60 0.88 16.64
CA GLU A 85 -0.51 -0.12 17.71
C GLU A 85 -1.68 0.00 18.69
#